data_AF-A0A560HJI9-F1
#
_entry.id   AF-A0A560HJI9-F1
#
_cell.length_a   1.000
_cell.length_b   1.000
_cell.length_c   1.000
_cell.angle_alpha   90.00
_cell.angle_beta   90.00
_cell.angle_gamma   90.00
#
_symmetry.space_group_name_H-M   'P 1'
#
loop_
_entity.id
_entity.type
_entity.pdbx_description
1 polymer ?
#
loop_
_entity_poly.entity_id
_entity_poly.type
_entity_poly.pdbx_seq_one_letter_code
_entity_poly.pdbx_strand_id
1 'polypeptide(L)' 'MMHAAVQSSITPNSTPTGAVADAAAVRGQLKAWLVEQAYPLWWEMGADRVNGGFHEKLGLDGKPTNDARRARVQAR' A
#
# COMPACT_ATOMS: atom_id res chain seq x y z
N MET A 1 -33.91 0.91 -27.56
CA MET A 1 -33.72 0.82 -26.10
C MET A 1 -32.22 0.83 -25.83
N MET A 2 -31.60 1.97 -25.48
CA MET A 2 -31.44 2.56 -24.14
C MET A 2 -30.08 2.19 -23.50
N HIS A 3 -29.09 3.10 -23.67
CA HIS A 3 -27.99 3.47 -22.75
C HIS A 3 -26.91 2.41 -22.38
N ALA A 4 -25.60 2.69 -22.28
CA ALA A 4 -24.86 3.94 -22.13
C ALA A 4 -23.42 3.80 -22.64
N ALA A 5 -22.89 4.88 -23.22
CA ALA A 5 -21.49 5.03 -23.58
C ALA A 5 -20.61 5.03 -22.33
N VAL A 6 -19.51 4.25 -22.35
CA VAL A 6 -18.42 4.43 -21.39
C VAL A 6 -17.69 5.71 -21.79
N GLN A 7 -18.14 6.84 -21.26
CA GLN A 7 -17.41 8.10 -21.40
C GLN A 7 -16.31 8.11 -20.34
N SER A 8 -15.13 7.61 -20.72
CA SER A 8 -13.89 8.01 -20.06
C SER A 8 -13.64 9.48 -20.40
N SER A 9 -14.29 10.37 -19.65
CA SER A 9 -14.01 11.80 -19.66
C SER A 9 -12.68 12.02 -18.95
N ILE A 10 -11.58 11.82 -19.66
CA ILE A 10 -10.29 12.34 -19.26
C ILE A 10 -10.11 13.67 -20.00
N THR A 11 -9.73 14.69 -19.22
CA THR A 11 -9.30 16.07 -19.55
C THR A 11 -10.34 17.17 -19.31
N PRO A 12 -9.94 18.44 -19.05
CA PRO A 12 -8.56 18.99 -18.98
C PRO A 12 -8.25 19.93 -17.78
N ASN A 13 -6.96 20.07 -17.51
CA ASN A 13 -6.32 21.22 -16.84
C ASN A 13 -6.75 21.55 -15.40
N SER A 14 -6.14 20.87 -14.43
CA SER A 14 -6.18 21.27 -13.03
C SER A 14 -5.45 22.60 -12.84
N THR A 15 -6.19 23.66 -12.50
CA THR A 15 -5.61 24.86 -11.87
C THR A 15 -4.67 24.38 -10.73
N PRO A 16 -3.48 24.97 -10.53
CA PRO A 16 -2.48 24.46 -9.57
C PRO A 16 -3.06 24.16 -8.18
N THR A 17 -4.00 24.98 -7.73
CA THR A 17 -4.71 24.81 -6.45
C THR A 17 -5.56 23.53 -6.40
N GLY A 18 -6.25 23.17 -7.49
CA GLY A 18 -7.07 21.95 -7.58
C GLY A 18 -6.22 20.68 -7.61
N ALA A 19 -5.13 20.70 -8.39
CA ALA A 19 -4.19 19.57 -8.43
C ALA A 19 -3.56 19.27 -7.06
N VAL A 20 -3.24 20.33 -6.29
CA VAL A 20 -2.69 20.18 -4.94
C VAL A 20 -3.74 19.63 -3.96
N ALA A 21 -5.00 20.06 -4.08
CA ALA A 21 -6.10 19.52 -3.26
C ALA A 21 -6.32 18.02 -3.54
N ASP A 22 -6.33 17.62 -4.81
CA ASP A 22 -6.47 16.21 -5.21
C ASP A 22 -5.30 15.37 -4.69
N ALA A 23 -4.06 15.86 -4.84
CA ALA A 23 -2.87 15.19 -4.31
C ALA A 23 -2.91 15.05 -2.78
N ALA A 24 -3.40 16.09 -2.07
CA ALA A 24 -3.56 16.04 -0.62
C ALA A 24 -4.60 15.00 -0.18
N ALA A 25 -5.71 14.87 -0.93
CA ALA A 25 -6.74 13.87 -0.67
C ALA A 25 -6.19 12.44 -0.89
N VAL A 26 -5.52 12.19 -2.01
CA VAL A 26 -4.89 10.88 -2.30
C VAL A 26 -3.84 10.53 -1.25
N ARG A 27 -2.99 11.47 -0.85
CA ARG A 27 -2.02 11.28 0.24
C ARG A 27 -2.72 10.88 1.54
N GLY A 28 -3.84 11.52 1.86
CA GLY A 28 -4.64 11.19 3.04
C GLY A 28 -5.12 9.74 3.02
N GLN A 29 -5.67 9.29 1.89
CA GLN A 29 -6.14 7.92 1.70
C GLN A 29 -5.00 6.90 1.80
N LEU A 30 -3.86 7.17 1.14
CA LEU A 30 -2.68 6.30 1.20
C LEU A 30 -2.11 6.20 2.62
N LYS A 31 -2.10 7.32 3.36
CA LYS A 31 -1.65 7.34 4.75
C LYS A 31 -2.59 6.54 5.66
N ALA A 32 -3.91 6.71 5.50
CA ALA A 32 -4.89 5.94 6.26
C ALA A 32 -4.73 4.44 5.98
N TRP A 33 -4.62 4.04 4.71
CA TRP A 33 -4.34 2.65 4.35
C TRP A 33 -3.03 2.13 4.97
N LEU A 34 -1.95 2.92 4.92
CA LEU A 34 -0.66 2.52 5.46
C LEU A 34 -0.73 2.28 6.98
N VAL A 35 -1.34 3.20 7.72
CA VAL A 35 -1.37 3.17 9.19
C VAL A 35 -2.38 2.17 9.72
N GLU A 36 -3.56 2.10 9.10
CA GLU A 36 -4.69 1.34 9.64
C GLU A 36 -4.74 -0.09 9.12
N GLN A 37 -4.16 -0.36 7.94
CA GLN A 37 -4.27 -1.67 7.29
C GLN A 37 -2.90 -2.33 7.14
N ALA A 38 -1.97 -1.66 6.46
CA ALA A 38 -0.68 -2.27 6.15
C ALA A 38 0.17 -2.46 7.41
N TYR A 39 0.30 -1.45 8.26
CA TYR A 39 1.19 -1.52 9.43
C TYR A 39 0.79 -2.61 10.45
N PRO A 40 -0.49 -2.77 10.84
CA PRO A 40 -0.90 -3.87 11.71
C PRO A 40 -0.59 -5.24 11.11
N LEU A 41 -0.88 -5.45 9.82
CA LEU A 41 -0.58 -6.70 9.13
C LEU A 41 0.93 -7.03 9.17
N TRP A 42 1.78 -6.05 8.87
CA TRP A 42 3.24 -6.22 8.93
C TRP A 42 3.75 -6.50 10.33
N TRP A 43 3.20 -5.86 11.36
CA TRP A 43 3.59 -6.09 12.74
C TRP A 43 3.16 -7.47 13.26
N GLU A 44 1.94 -7.88 12.93
CA GLU A 44 1.37 -9.15 13.38
C GLU A 44 1.99 -10.32 12.64
N MET A 45 2.06 -10.25 11.31
CA MET A 45 2.47 -11.38 10.49
C MET A 45 3.94 -11.32 10.07
N GLY A 46 4.51 -10.13 9.90
CA GLY A 46 5.88 -9.95 9.43
C GLY A 46 6.93 -10.10 10.53
N ALA A 47 6.62 -9.85 11.79
CA ALA A 47 7.57 -10.02 12.89
C ALA A 47 7.78 -11.51 13.23
N ASP A 48 9.02 -11.98 13.11
CA ASP A 48 9.39 -13.34 13.48
C ASP A 48 9.59 -13.41 15.00
N ARG A 49 8.57 -13.89 15.71
CA ARG A 49 8.57 -14.02 17.18
C ARG A 49 9.34 -15.25 17.66
N VAL A 50 9.68 -16.18 16.76
CA VAL A 50 10.38 -17.42 17.11
C VAL A 50 11.89 -17.20 17.08
N ASN A 51 12.40 -16.62 16.00
CA ASN A 51 13.83 -16.41 15.80
C ASN A 51 14.28 -14.96 16.07
N GLY A 52 13.32 -14.05 16.28
CA GLY A 52 13.57 -12.61 16.36
C GLY A 52 13.76 -11.97 14.98
N GLY A 53 13.43 -10.67 14.90
CA GLY A 53 13.50 -9.90 13.66
C GLY A 53 12.22 -10.01 12.82
N PHE A 54 12.36 -10.00 11.49
CA PHE A 54 11.24 -9.99 10.55
C PHE A 54 11.42 -11.02 9.42
N HIS A 55 10.29 -11.59 8.98
CA HIS A 55 10.18 -12.36 7.74
C HIS A 55 10.39 -11.44 6.53
N GLU A 56 11.11 -11.92 5.52
CA GLU A 56 11.46 -11.08 4.36
C GLU A 56 10.32 -10.92 3.34
N LYS A 57 9.36 -11.86 3.34
CA LYS A 57 8.25 -11.87 2.39
C LYS A 57 7.00 -12.41 3.05
N LEU A 58 5.90 -11.69 2.85
CA LEU A 58 4.54 -12.15 3.10
C LEU A 58 3.91 -12.55 1.76
N GLY A 59 3.19 -13.67 1.74
CA GLY A 59 2.32 -14.03 0.64
C GLY A 59 1.15 -13.04 0.50
N LEU A 60 0.42 -13.13 -0.61
CA LEU A 60 -0.80 -12.34 -0.81
C LEU A 60 -1.92 -12.70 0.19
N ASP A 61 -1.79 -13.86 0.84
CA ASP A 61 -2.62 -14.30 1.96
C ASP A 61 -2.20 -13.69 3.31
N GLY A 62 -1.18 -12.83 3.32
CA GLY A 62 -0.67 -12.19 4.53
C GLY A 62 0.20 -13.09 5.39
N LYS A 63 0.56 -14.30 4.93
CA LYS A 63 1.37 -15.25 5.73
C LYS A 63 2.85 -15.18 5.37
N PRO A 64 3.76 -15.38 6.34
CA PRO A 64 5.17 -15.55 6.05
C PRO A 64 5.43 -16.69 5.08
N THR A 65 6.28 -16.44 4.10
CA THR A 65 6.82 -17.51 3.25
C THR A 65 8.16 -17.97 3.78
N ASN A 66 8.41 -19.28 3.80
CA ASN A 66 9.65 -19.89 4.29
C ASN A 66 10.81 -19.81 3.27
N ASP A 67 10.86 -18.75 2.46
CA ASP A 67 11.94 -18.57 1.50
C ASP A 67 13.25 -18.26 2.23
N ALA A 68 14.37 -18.71 1.64
CA ALA A 68 15.70 -18.46 2.20
C ALA A 68 15.94 -16.96 2.41
N ARG A 69 16.28 -16.58 3.66
CA ARG A 69 16.57 -15.20 4.03
C ARG A 69 17.76 -14.67 3.24
N ARG A 70 17.53 -13.73 2.32
CA ARG A 70 18.58 -12.93 1.68
C ARG A 70 18.96 -11.81 2.64
N ALA A 71 19.93 -12.09 3.52
CA ALA A 71 20.49 -11.16 4.50
C ALA A 71 21.10 -9.88 3.88
N ARG A 72 20.25 -8.99 3.34
CA ARG A 72 20.66 -7.74 2.66
C ARG A 72 19.87 -6.52 3.13
N VAL A 73 19.18 -6.60 4.26
CA VAL A 73 18.57 -5.41 4.89
C VAL A 73 18.98 -5.38 6.36
N GLN A 74 20.09 -4.70 6.62
CA GLN A 74 20.42 -4.21 7.95
C GLN A 74 19.41 -3.11 8.30
N ALA A 75 18.78 -3.21 9.48
CA ALA A 75 17.89 -2.17 10.00
C ALA A 75 18.65 -0.83 10.09
N ARG A 76 17.99 0.27 9.71
CA ARG A 76 18.48 1.64 9.92
C ARG A 76 17.58 2.32 10.94
#